data_AF-A0AAN1M4B3-F1
#
_entry.id   AF-A0AAN1M4B3-F1
#
_cell.length_a   1.000
_cell.length_b   1.000
_cell.length_c   1.000
_cell.angle_alpha   90.00
_cell.angle_beta   90.00
_cell.angle_gamma   90.00
#
_symmetry.space_group_name_H-M   'P 1'
#
loop_
_entity.id
_entity.type
_entity.pdbx_description
1 polymer ?
#
loop_
_entity_poly.entity_id
_entity_poly.type
_entity_poly.pdbx_seq_one_letter_code
_entity_poly.pdbx_strand_id
1 'polypeptide(L)'
;MLKLFYFTIMALTTLRLWPAVYLKVQHPALNFYRNDSKIEVDLLDFTDRRHPILSEIQSSQTYRDKYAKHLISVGEQIDKAGGDSLNVISRVESSYRARGVNVVGAADWMLRS
;
A
#
# COMPACT_ATOMS: atom_id res chain seq x y z
N MET A 1 41.99 -12.65 36.02
CA MET A 1 42.10 -11.25 36.45
C MET A 1 43.11 -10.56 35.54
N LEU A 2 42.65 -9.92 34.45
CA LEU A 2 43.50 -9.29 33.43
C LEU A 2 43.25 -7.78 33.48
N LYS A 3 44.32 -7.02 33.71
CA LYS A 3 44.33 -5.56 33.90
C LYS A 3 44.09 -4.84 32.56
N LEU A 4 42.96 -4.13 32.50
CA LEU A 4 42.86 -2.70 32.22
C LEU A 4 43.87 -2.10 31.20
N PHE A 5 43.44 -1.95 29.94
CA PHE A 5 43.92 -0.89 29.05
C PHE A 5 42.75 0.08 28.81
N TYR A 6 42.67 1.11 29.65
CA TYR A 6 41.82 2.27 29.39
C TYR A 6 42.50 3.10 28.30
N PHE A 7 41.91 3.11 27.11
CA PHE A 7 42.25 4.11 26.10
C PHE A 7 41.58 5.42 26.51
N THR A 8 42.42 6.35 26.95
CA THR A 8 42.12 7.75 27.15
C THR A 8 41.58 8.37 25.87
N ILE A 9 40.27 8.67 25.82
CA ILE A 9 39.76 9.80 25.04
C ILE A 9 38.93 10.65 25.99
N MET A 10 39.62 11.57 26.66
CA MET A 10 39.02 12.75 27.27
C MET A 10 39.37 13.93 26.36
N ALA A 11 38.39 14.45 25.64
CA ALA A 11 38.32 15.89 25.34
C ALA A 11 36.90 16.24 24.90
N LEU A 12 36.25 17.05 25.74
CA LEU A 12 34.99 17.74 25.48
C LEU A 12 35.03 18.48 24.13
N THR A 13 34.11 18.16 23.24
CA THR A 13 33.45 19.14 22.37
C THR A 13 32.05 18.64 22.01
N THR A 14 31.04 19.37 22.49
CA THR A 14 29.66 19.38 21.98
C THR A 14 28.90 18.04 21.96
N LEU A 15 28.28 17.68 23.08
CA LEU A 15 27.06 16.86 23.06
C LEU A 15 25.93 17.66 22.39
N ARG A 16 25.86 17.64 21.06
CA ARG A 16 24.60 17.81 20.33
C ARG A 16 24.07 16.41 20.07
N LEU A 17 23.25 15.91 21.00
CA LEU A 17 22.35 14.79 20.73
C LEU A 17 21.38 15.26 19.63
N TRP A 18 21.71 15.00 18.37
CA TRP A 18 20.68 15.00 17.34
C TRP A 18 19.73 13.85 17.68
N PRO A 19 18.41 14.06 17.77
CA PRO A 19 17.51 12.93 17.75
C PRO A 19 17.77 12.25 16.40
N ALA A 20 18.33 11.05 16.44
CA ALA A 20 18.34 10.18 15.28
C ALA A 20 16.87 9.91 14.96
N VAL A 21 16.29 10.74 14.10
CA VAL A 21 15.01 10.49 13.48
C VAL A 21 15.23 9.24 12.66
N TYR A 22 14.91 8.09 13.24
CA TYR A 22 14.84 6.84 12.51
C TYR A 22 13.70 7.01 11.50
N LEU A 23 14.04 7.45 10.29
CA LEU A 23 13.15 7.35 9.15
C LEU A 23 12.84 5.86 8.99
N LYS A 24 11.64 5.46 9.39
CA LYS A 24 11.13 4.13 9.07
C LYS A 24 10.91 4.10 7.56
N VAL A 25 11.92 3.67 6.82
CA VAL A 25 11.79 3.40 5.40
C VAL A 25 10.79 2.25 5.27
N GLN A 26 9.54 2.55 4.91
CA GLN A 26 8.62 1.50 4.49
C GLN A 26 9.05 1.06 3.10
N HIS A 27 9.35 -0.23 2.97
CA HIS A 27 9.58 -0.82 1.67
C HIS A 27 8.23 -1.08 1.01
N PRO A 28 8.03 -0.64 -0.25
CA PRO A 28 6.79 -0.92 -0.96
C PRO A 28 6.59 -2.42 -1.10
N ALA A 29 5.38 -2.90 -0.81
CA ALA A 29 4.98 -4.30 -0.92
C ALA A 29 3.85 -4.46 -1.95
N LEU A 30 4.20 -4.23 -3.21
CA LEU A 30 3.30 -4.27 -4.36
C LEU A 30 3.38 -5.63 -5.05
N ASN A 31 2.23 -6.27 -5.28
CA ASN A 31 2.15 -7.60 -5.87
C ASN A 31 1.04 -7.66 -6.92
N PHE A 32 1.20 -8.56 -7.89
CA PHE A 32 0.14 -8.96 -8.81
C PHE A 32 -0.49 -10.26 -8.31
N TYR A 33 -1.80 -10.44 -8.50
CA TYR A 33 -2.47 -11.67 -8.13
C TYR A 33 -3.09 -12.36 -9.33
N ARG A 34 -2.85 -13.67 -9.43
CA ARG A 34 -3.55 -14.57 -10.34
C ARG A 34 -3.65 -15.97 -9.73
N ASN A 35 -4.80 -16.62 -9.87
CA ASN A 35 -4.99 -18.01 -9.44
C ASN A 35 -5.18 -18.98 -10.61
N ASP A 36 -5.30 -20.28 -10.29
CA ASP A 36 -5.47 -21.35 -11.27
C ASP A 36 -6.76 -21.24 -12.09
N SER A 37 -7.80 -20.63 -11.52
CA SER A 37 -9.05 -20.28 -12.21
C SER A 37 -8.93 -19.06 -13.12
N LYS A 38 -7.72 -18.52 -13.31
CA LYS A 38 -7.40 -17.35 -14.13
C LYS A 38 -8.08 -16.06 -13.66
N ILE A 39 -8.50 -16.01 -12.39
CA ILE A 39 -8.96 -14.77 -11.76
C ILE A 39 -7.73 -13.91 -11.50
N GLU A 40 -7.84 -12.62 -11.83
CA GLU A 40 -6.77 -11.63 -11.71
C GLU A 40 -7.24 -10.48 -10.82
N VAL A 41 -6.29 -9.90 -10.09
CA VAL A 41 -6.37 -8.56 -9.48
C VAL A 41 -5.07 -7.85 -9.83
N ASP A 42 -5.18 -6.68 -10.45
CA ASP A 42 -4.04 -5.97 -11.03
C ASP A 42 -3.03 -5.49 -10.00
N LEU A 43 -3.47 -5.12 -8.79
CA LEU A 43 -2.57 -4.67 -7.74
C LEU A 43 -3.05 -5.09 -6.36
N LEU A 44 -2.16 -5.73 -5.60
CA LEU A 44 -2.23 -5.87 -4.16
C LEU A 44 -1.11 -5.04 -3.53
N ASP A 45 -1.47 -3.96 -2.83
CA ASP A 45 -0.54 -3.13 -2.09
C ASP A 45 -0.68 -3.40 -0.59
N PHE A 46 0.35 -4.03 -0.03
CA PHE A 46 0.49 -4.37 1.38
C PHE A 46 1.58 -3.54 2.08
N THR A 47 1.93 -2.38 1.50
CA THR A 47 2.95 -1.49 2.07
C THR A 47 2.57 -1.09 3.49
N ASP A 48 1.30 -0.74 3.72
CA ASP A 48 0.69 -0.75 5.06
C ASP A 48 -0.13 -2.02 5.28
N ARG A 49 0.45 -2.98 6.01
CA ARG A 49 -0.21 -4.26 6.36
C ARG A 49 -1.49 -4.10 7.18
N ARG A 50 -1.76 -2.93 7.76
CA ARG A 50 -3.02 -2.68 8.50
C ARG A 50 -4.13 -2.20 7.58
N HIS A 51 -3.78 -1.67 6.42
CA HIS A 51 -4.70 -1.09 5.45
C HIS A 51 -4.32 -1.59 4.06
N PRO A 52 -4.49 -2.89 3.78
CA PRO A 52 -4.23 -3.43 2.46
C PRO A 52 -5.11 -2.75 1.43
N ILE A 53 -4.55 -2.58 0.24
CA ILE A 53 -5.24 -1.97 -0.90
C ILE A 53 -5.25 -3.00 -2.01
N LEU A 54 -6.44 -3.27 -2.54
CA LEU A 54 -6.62 -4.11 -3.71
C LEU A 54 -7.17 -3.24 -4.83
N SER A 55 -6.59 -3.33 -6.01
CA SER A 55 -7.01 -2.52 -7.14
C SER A 55 -7.14 -3.31 -8.43
N GLU A 56 -8.19 -2.98 -9.17
CA GLU A 56 -8.39 -3.32 -10.57
C GLU A 56 -8.19 -2.04 -11.41
N ILE A 57 -7.43 -2.10 -12.50
CA ILE A 57 -7.08 -0.95 -13.33
C ILE A 57 -7.73 -1.09 -14.71
N GLN A 58 -8.61 -0.16 -15.04
CA GLN A 58 -9.40 -0.20 -16.27
C GLN A 58 -9.23 1.08 -17.08
N SER A 59 -8.94 0.95 -18.38
CA SER A 59 -8.80 2.11 -19.28
C SER A 59 -10.14 2.75 -19.67
N SER A 60 -11.27 2.24 -19.18
CA SER A 60 -12.61 2.75 -19.47
C SER A 60 -12.87 4.11 -18.83
N GLN A 61 -13.74 4.93 -19.44
CA GLN A 61 -14.25 6.19 -18.86
C GLN A 61 -15.53 5.99 -18.02
N THR A 62 -16.07 4.77 -18.02
CA THR A 62 -17.31 4.43 -17.33
C THR A 62 -17.11 3.13 -16.57
N TYR A 63 -17.51 3.10 -15.30
CA TYR A 63 -17.51 1.88 -14.50
C TYR A 63 -18.48 0.82 -15.05
N ARG A 64 -18.13 -0.45 -14.88
CA ARG A 64 -19.00 -1.61 -15.10
C ARG A 64 -18.87 -2.54 -13.90
N ASP A 65 -19.99 -3.05 -13.40
CA ASP A 65 -20.05 -3.95 -12.24
C ASP A 65 -19.11 -5.16 -12.36
N LYS A 66 -18.89 -5.66 -13.59
CA LYS A 66 -17.98 -6.78 -13.85
C LYS A 66 -16.52 -6.53 -13.41
N TYR A 67 -16.08 -5.27 -13.36
CA TYR A 67 -14.72 -4.91 -12.93
C TYR A 67 -14.52 -5.17 -11.43
N ALA A 68 -15.57 -5.07 -10.61
CA ALA A 68 -15.46 -5.30 -9.17
C ALA A 68 -15.62 -6.78 -8.78
N LYS A 69 -16.13 -7.64 -9.67
CA LYS A 69 -16.50 -9.03 -9.34
C LYS A 69 -15.33 -9.84 -8.77
N HIS A 70 -14.20 -9.82 -9.47
CA HIS A 70 -13.00 -10.56 -9.05
C HIS A 70 -12.34 -9.90 -7.85
N LEU A 71 -12.29 -8.57 -7.84
CA LEU A 71 -11.73 -7.78 -6.75
C LEU A 71 -12.39 -8.07 -5.40
N ILE A 72 -13.72 -8.11 -5.35
CA ILE A 72 -14.49 -8.45 -4.15
C ILE A 72 -14.20 -9.89 -3.72
N SER A 73 -14.32 -10.85 -4.64
CA SER A 73 -14.10 -12.27 -4.33
C SER A 73 -12.69 -12.56 -3.81
N VAL A 74 -11.67 -11.87 -4.32
CA VAL A 74 -10.28 -12.04 -3.89
C VAL A 74 -10.03 -11.30 -2.57
N GLY A 75 -10.61 -10.12 -2.37
CA GLY A 75 -10.53 -9.37 -1.12
C GLY A 75 -11.06 -10.16 0.08
N GLU A 76 -12.17 -10.89 -0.10
CA GLU A 76 -12.72 -11.78 0.92
C GLU A 76 -11.78 -12.93 1.31
N GLN A 77 -10.92 -13.39 0.40
CA GLN A 77 -10.03 -14.53 0.60
C GLN A 77 -8.67 -14.17 1.19
N ILE A 78 -8.05 -13.08 0.75
CA ILE A 78 -6.63 -12.80 1.05
C ILE A 78 -6.44 -12.09 2.39
N ASP A 79 -7.36 -11.21 2.79
CA ASP A 79 -7.21 -10.46 4.05
C ASP A 79 -8.55 -10.01 4.66
N LYS A 80 -9.67 -10.57 4.17
CA LYS A 80 -11.03 -10.06 4.46
C LYS A 80 -11.13 -8.56 4.18
N ALA A 81 -10.44 -8.10 3.14
CA ALA A 81 -10.38 -6.69 2.78
C ALA A 81 -11.82 -6.18 2.52
N GLY A 82 -12.22 -5.18 3.29
CA GLY A 82 -13.54 -4.56 3.20
C GLY A 82 -13.63 -3.57 2.03
N GLY A 83 -14.83 -3.10 1.73
CA GLY A 83 -15.09 -2.26 0.56
C GLY A 83 -14.26 -0.97 0.46
N ASP A 84 -13.75 -0.45 1.58
CA ASP A 84 -12.89 0.74 1.60
C ASP A 84 -11.46 0.45 1.08
N SER A 85 -11.04 -0.82 1.08
CA SER A 85 -9.76 -1.29 0.54
C SER A 85 -9.82 -1.68 -0.94
N LEU A 86 -11.02 -1.79 -1.51
CA LEU A 86 -11.23 -2.28 -2.88
C LEU A 86 -11.41 -1.12 -3.83
N ASN A 87 -10.52 -0.99 -4.81
CA ASN A 87 -10.50 0.13 -5.74
C ASN A 87 -10.61 -0.34 -7.20
N VAL A 88 -11.49 0.26 -7.98
CA VAL A 88 -11.49 0.17 -9.44
C VAL A 88 -11.00 1.50 -9.96
N ILE A 89 -9.75 1.51 -10.43
CA ILE A 89 -9.09 2.70 -10.95
C ILE A 89 -9.45 2.81 -12.42
N SER A 90 -10.02 3.94 -12.83
CA SER A 90 -10.44 4.15 -14.21
C SER A 90 -10.45 5.61 -14.62
N ARG A 91 -10.79 5.93 -15.87
CA ARG A 91 -10.84 7.31 -16.38
C ARG A 91 -12.21 7.98 -16.15
N VAL A 92 -12.89 7.65 -15.07
CA VAL A 92 -14.11 8.37 -14.67
C VAL A 92 -13.78 9.82 -14.33
N GLU A 93 -14.74 10.71 -14.56
CA GLU A 93 -14.58 12.16 -14.32
C GLU A 93 -14.44 12.50 -12.84
N SER A 94 -15.15 11.77 -11.97
CA SER A 94 -15.08 11.92 -10.53
C SER A 94 -15.07 10.55 -9.85
N SER A 95 -14.43 10.49 -8.68
CA SER A 95 -14.41 9.30 -7.84
C SER A 95 -15.72 9.13 -7.08
N TYR A 96 -16.22 7.89 -6.95
CA TYR A 96 -17.47 7.58 -6.26
C TYR A 96 -17.50 6.14 -5.73
N ARG A 97 -18.53 5.80 -4.93
CA ARG A 97 -18.77 4.43 -4.47
C ARG A 97 -19.81 3.71 -5.32
N ALA A 98 -19.52 2.47 -5.69
CA ALA A 98 -20.46 1.59 -6.38
C ALA A 98 -20.21 0.14 -5.98
N ARG A 99 -21.27 -0.65 -5.77
CA ARG A 99 -21.19 -2.10 -5.51
C ARG A 99 -20.20 -2.51 -4.43
N GLY A 100 -20.05 -1.71 -3.38
CA GLY A 100 -19.14 -2.02 -2.27
C GLY A 100 -17.66 -1.82 -2.59
N VAL A 101 -17.31 -1.15 -3.69
CA VAL A 101 -15.94 -0.74 -4.02
C VAL A 101 -15.87 0.78 -4.21
N ASN A 102 -14.65 1.31 -4.16
CA ASN A 102 -14.35 2.66 -4.59
C ASN A 102 -14.06 2.64 -6.09
N VAL A 103 -14.79 3.43 -6.87
CA VAL A 103 -14.41 3.75 -8.25
C VAL A 103 -13.58 5.02 -8.20
N VAL A 104 -12.30 4.92 -8.51
CA VAL A 104 -11.34 6.02 -8.35
C VAL A 104 -10.89 6.51 -9.72
N GLY A 105 -10.93 7.82 -9.93
CA GLY A 105 -10.34 8.45 -11.10
C GLY A 105 -8.83 8.21 -11.13
N ALA A 106 -8.28 7.82 -12.29
CA ALA A 106 -6.85 7.56 -12.42
C ALA A 106 -5.99 8.79 -12.06
N ALA A 107 -6.48 10.00 -12.34
CA ALA A 107 -5.84 11.24 -11.92
C ALA A 107 -5.79 11.36 -10.39
N ASP A 108 -6.93 11.14 -9.71
CA ASP A 108 -7.02 11.15 -8.24
C ASP A 108 -6.09 10.10 -7.62
N TRP A 109 -6.03 8.91 -8.22
CA TRP A 109 -5.17 7.82 -7.76
C TRP A 109 -3.68 8.19 -7.78
N MET A 110 -3.21 8.81 -8.86
CA MET A 110 -1.79 9.19 -9.01
C MET A 110 -1.36 10.31 -8.06
N LEU A 111 -2.31 11.14 -7.60
CA LEU A 111 -2.05 12.26 -6.70
C LEU A 111 -2.16 11.89 -5.22
N ARG A 112 -2.54 10.65 -4.92
CA ARG A 112 -2.64 10.15 -3.54
C ARG A 112 -1.24 10.08 -2.91
N SER A 113 -1.03 10.85 -1.84
CA SER A 113 0.18 10.87 -0.99
C SER A 113 0.10 9.86 0.15
#